data_AF-A0A4R6L5H4-F1
#
_entry.id   AF-A0A4R6L5H4-F1
#
_cell.length_a   1.000
_cell.length_b   1.000
_cell.length_c   1.000
_cell.angle_alpha   90.00
_cell.angle_beta   90.00
_cell.angle_gamma   90.00
#
_symmetry.space_group_name_H-M   'P 1'
#
loop_
_entity.id
_entity.type
_entity.pdbx_description
1 polymer ?
#
loop_
_entity_poly.entity_id
_entity_poly.type
_entity_poly.pdbx_seq_one_letter_code
_entity_poly.pdbx_strand_id
1 'polypeptide(L)'
;MKTSISFKNTIADIICLLYILLFVYAAVSKLLDFENFRVQLGQSPLLSAFAGYIAWMVPMLELFIVLLILSKRWRIMGLFGALCMMVMFTAYIFIILNYSPFVPCSCGGILEKMGWEEHFIFNFVFMMLAAAGILILRRGVPKAHFISKPAALASAFSMTIFFSIGIVALLFMLSEDIIHHRNNFVRRFPKYPTNSKKTILLPQATYYIAGYDKGQIYLGNRAEPLAVTIFDISLVQKKTIRIELPKYKFPYTVPRLAVKSPYFYFSDGSVPCIFIGDTTNWKAELKMYRKAYFSILKPIDDKTAVIRAIDSKTKANTLGLFTFNNDASLQLNGRLLLKQVDGIFDTDGSLLYNSQLDKVIYTYAYRNEFLMIDSQIGNHTSGHTIDTTTRAQVSVARIESKKVTTLSKQPKLVNKLTASFGNYLFVNAALIGKYEPEIMWKQASIIDVYDLSANTYAFSFYVYNIAGRTMDEFVVLNDRIVSLNGRSLTIEKLQTNYYKPFTASR
;
A
#
# COMPACT_ATOMS: atom_id res chain seq x y z
N MET A 1 24.90 -16.29 -54.49
CA MET A 1 24.00 -17.46 -54.65
C MET A 1 22.56 -17.02 -54.89
N LYS A 2 22.00 -17.24 -56.09
CA LYS A 2 20.57 -17.03 -56.37
C LYS A 2 19.80 -18.24 -55.83
N THR A 3 19.31 -18.17 -54.59
CA THR A 3 18.41 -19.21 -54.04
C THR A 3 17.17 -19.36 -54.91
N SER A 4 16.75 -20.59 -55.21
CA SER A 4 15.56 -20.87 -56.04
C SER A 4 14.31 -20.26 -55.39
N ILE A 5 13.35 -19.83 -56.23
CA ILE A 5 12.10 -19.18 -55.78
C ILE A 5 11.30 -20.09 -54.83
N SER A 6 11.41 -21.41 -55.01
CA SER A 6 10.77 -22.42 -54.14
C SER A 6 11.31 -22.38 -52.70
N PHE A 7 12.64 -22.33 -52.53
CA PHE A 7 13.29 -22.35 -51.22
C PHE A 7 12.93 -21.12 -50.35
N LYS A 8 12.81 -19.94 -50.99
CA LYS A 8 12.37 -18.71 -50.30
C LYS A 8 10.94 -18.80 -49.79
N ASN A 9 10.04 -19.39 -50.58
CA ASN A 9 8.65 -19.56 -50.17
C ASN A 9 8.53 -20.56 -49.03
N THR A 10 9.30 -21.66 -49.05
CA THR A 10 9.36 -22.63 -47.95
C THR A 10 9.82 -21.98 -46.64
N ILE A 11 10.87 -21.14 -46.67
CA ILE A 11 11.33 -20.42 -45.47
C ILE A 11 10.23 -19.50 -44.93
N ALA A 12 9.55 -18.75 -45.80
CA ALA A 12 8.45 -17.89 -45.37
C ALA A 12 7.28 -18.68 -44.76
N ASP A 13 6.93 -19.84 -45.32
CA ASP A 13 5.89 -20.72 -44.78
C ASP A 13 6.29 -21.29 -43.41
N ILE A 14 7.55 -21.69 -43.22
CA ILE A 14 8.08 -22.12 -41.91
C ILE A 14 7.97 -21.00 -40.88
N ILE A 15 8.39 -19.77 -41.22
CA ILE A 15 8.27 -18.62 -40.32
C ILE A 15 6.82 -18.37 -39.93
N CYS A 16 5.90 -18.42 -40.90
CA CYS A 16 4.47 -18.28 -40.63
C CYS A 16 3.92 -19.37 -39.71
N LEU A 17 4.33 -20.63 -39.91
CA LEU A 17 3.92 -21.75 -39.05
C LEU A 17 4.44 -21.60 -37.62
N LEU A 18 5.67 -21.13 -37.42
CA LEU A 18 6.23 -20.84 -36.09
C LEU A 18 5.42 -19.78 -35.36
N TYR A 19 5.03 -18.70 -36.05
CA TYR A 19 4.18 -17.66 -35.46
C TYR A 19 2.77 -18.15 -35.15
N ILE A 20 2.18 -18.96 -36.02
CA ILE A 20 0.86 -19.56 -35.78
C ILE A 20 0.92 -20.42 -34.52
N LEU A 21 1.90 -21.31 -34.42
CA LEU A 21 2.08 -22.17 -33.24
C LEU A 21 2.23 -21.33 -31.96
N LEU A 22 3.13 -20.34 -31.99
CA LEU A 22 3.42 -19.49 -30.84
C LEU A 22 2.18 -18.73 -30.36
N PHE A 23 1.49 -18.01 -31.25
CA PHE A 23 0.36 -17.17 -30.85
C PHE A 23 -0.89 -17.97 -30.52
N VAL A 24 -1.17 -19.09 -31.20
CA VAL A 24 -2.28 -19.97 -30.81
C VAL A 24 -2.01 -20.54 -29.42
N TYR A 25 -0.81 -21.07 -29.18
CA TYR A 25 -0.44 -21.59 -27.87
C TYR A 25 -0.57 -20.52 -26.78
N ALA A 26 0.01 -19.34 -27.03
CA ALA A 26 0.02 -18.24 -26.08
C ALA A 26 -1.39 -17.69 -25.79
N ALA A 27 -2.26 -17.59 -26.79
CA ALA A 27 -3.63 -17.10 -26.61
C ALA A 27 -4.50 -18.13 -25.90
N VAL A 28 -4.45 -19.40 -26.31
CA VAL A 28 -5.25 -20.48 -25.70
C VAL A 28 -4.85 -20.69 -24.25
N SER A 29 -3.55 -20.70 -23.93
CA SER A 29 -3.09 -20.82 -22.53
C SER A 29 -3.61 -19.68 -21.65
N LYS A 30 -3.67 -18.45 -22.16
CA LYS A 30 -4.22 -17.29 -21.42
C LYS A 30 -5.73 -17.34 -21.26
N LEU A 31 -6.46 -17.87 -22.25
CA LEU A 31 -7.91 -18.00 -22.21
C LEU A 31 -8.35 -19.13 -21.29
N LEU A 32 -7.61 -20.24 -21.25
CA LEU A 32 -7.88 -21.37 -20.36
C LEU A 32 -7.67 -21.01 -18.89
N ASP A 33 -6.66 -20.19 -18.59
CA ASP A 33 -6.38 -19.71 -17.23
C ASP A 33 -6.53 -18.19 -17.11
N PHE A 34 -7.69 -17.69 -17.54
CA PHE A 34 -7.96 -16.26 -17.69
C PHE A 34 -7.90 -15.50 -16.36
N GLU A 35 -8.38 -16.10 -15.27
CA GLU A 35 -8.38 -15.45 -13.95
C GLU A 35 -6.97 -15.22 -13.45
N ASN A 36 -6.09 -16.23 -13.51
CA ASN A 36 -4.70 -16.08 -13.13
C ASN A 36 -3.98 -15.11 -14.06
N PHE A 37 -4.20 -15.18 -15.37
CA PHE A 37 -3.61 -14.21 -16.32
C PHE A 37 -3.99 -12.76 -15.97
N ARG A 38 -5.27 -12.52 -15.66
CA ARG A 38 -5.76 -11.19 -15.26
C ARG A 38 -5.13 -10.72 -13.95
N VAL A 39 -4.97 -11.62 -12.96
CA VAL A 39 -4.33 -11.31 -11.68
C VAL A 39 -2.84 -11.01 -11.88
N GLN A 40 -2.13 -11.79 -12.69
CA GLN A 40 -0.70 -11.58 -12.98
C GLN A 40 -0.48 -10.24 -13.70
N LEU A 41 -1.32 -9.88 -14.68
CA LEU A 41 -1.34 -8.54 -15.28
C LEU A 41 -1.61 -7.46 -14.23
N GLY A 42 -2.52 -7.72 -13.30
CA GLY A 42 -2.84 -6.87 -12.17
C GLY A 42 -1.68 -6.65 -11.17
N GLN A 43 -0.69 -7.53 -11.18
CA GLN A 43 0.52 -7.43 -10.37
C GLN A 43 1.69 -6.77 -11.10
N SER A 44 1.60 -6.60 -12.43
CA SER A 44 2.61 -5.88 -13.21
C SER A 44 2.50 -4.37 -12.97
N PRO A 45 3.57 -3.68 -12.52
CA PRO A 45 3.53 -2.25 -12.23
C PRO A 45 3.05 -1.38 -13.40
N LEU A 46 3.33 -1.81 -14.64
CA LEU A 46 2.97 -1.10 -15.87
C LEU A 46 1.54 -1.41 -16.31
N LEU A 47 1.05 -2.63 -16.11
CA LEU A 47 -0.21 -3.09 -16.71
C LEU A 47 -1.38 -3.13 -15.72
N SER A 48 -1.13 -2.98 -14.42
CA SER A 48 -2.15 -3.21 -13.40
C SER A 48 -3.36 -2.27 -13.49
N ALA A 49 -3.14 -1.02 -13.87
CA ALA A 49 -4.22 -0.05 -14.14
C ALA A 49 -5.16 -0.50 -15.26
N PHE A 50 -4.64 -1.24 -16.24
CA PHE A 50 -5.35 -1.66 -17.45
C PHE A 50 -5.59 -3.18 -17.53
N ALA A 51 -5.25 -3.93 -16.47
CA ALA A 51 -5.19 -5.39 -16.50
C ALA A 51 -6.51 -6.03 -16.97
N GLY A 52 -7.66 -5.46 -16.61
CA GLY A 52 -8.96 -5.94 -17.08
C GLY A 52 -9.16 -5.84 -18.60
N TYR A 53 -8.72 -4.75 -19.22
CA TYR A 53 -8.82 -4.53 -20.67
C TYR A 53 -7.75 -5.34 -21.42
N ILE A 54 -6.52 -5.31 -20.92
CA ILE A 54 -5.38 -6.00 -21.55
C ILE A 54 -5.54 -7.52 -21.50
N ALA A 55 -6.15 -8.06 -20.44
CA ALA A 55 -6.42 -9.49 -20.32
C ALA A 55 -7.25 -10.05 -21.49
N TRP A 56 -8.20 -9.26 -22.02
CA TRP A 56 -8.97 -9.64 -23.21
C TRP A 56 -8.29 -9.25 -24.52
N MET A 57 -7.71 -8.05 -24.58
CA MET A 57 -7.13 -7.51 -25.80
C MET A 57 -5.97 -8.35 -26.32
N VAL A 58 -5.09 -8.84 -25.43
CA VAL A 58 -3.88 -9.57 -25.84
C VAL A 58 -4.21 -10.90 -26.53
N PRO A 59 -4.98 -11.85 -25.93
CA PRO A 59 -5.32 -13.10 -26.60
C PRO A 59 -6.12 -12.88 -27.90
N MET A 60 -6.99 -11.88 -27.94
CA MET A 60 -7.79 -11.57 -29.14
C MET A 60 -6.91 -11.06 -30.28
N LEU A 61 -5.93 -10.20 -29.99
CA LEU A 61 -4.95 -9.75 -30.99
C LEU A 61 -4.04 -10.88 -31.45
N GLU A 62 -3.60 -11.76 -30.55
CA GLU A 62 -2.79 -12.94 -30.89
C GLU A 62 -3.53 -13.84 -31.89
N LEU A 63 -4.80 -14.18 -31.62
CA LEU A 63 -5.62 -14.97 -32.55
C LEU A 63 -5.95 -14.23 -33.85
N PHE A 64 -6.20 -12.92 -33.78
CA PHE A 64 -6.44 -12.11 -34.98
C PHE A 64 -5.21 -12.09 -35.90
N ILE A 65 -4.01 -11.95 -35.35
CA ILE A 65 -2.76 -12.02 -36.11
C ILE A 65 -2.61 -13.39 -36.77
N VAL A 66 -2.94 -14.49 -36.07
CA VAL A 66 -2.94 -15.85 -36.64
C VAL A 66 -3.85 -15.94 -37.87
N LEU A 67 -5.07 -15.39 -37.80
CA LEU A 67 -6.00 -15.36 -38.93
C LEU A 67 -5.44 -14.58 -40.13
N LEU A 68 -4.75 -13.46 -39.89
CA LEU A 68 -4.08 -12.70 -40.95
C LEU A 68 -2.92 -13.48 -41.59
N ILE A 69 -2.13 -14.20 -40.80
CA ILE A 69 -0.99 -15.00 -41.29
C ILE A 69 -1.48 -16.20 -42.14
N LEU A 70 -2.56 -16.86 -41.72
CA LEU A 70 -3.18 -17.97 -42.46
C LEU A 70 -3.67 -17.54 -43.84
N SER A 71 -4.19 -16.32 -43.97
CA SER A 71 -4.65 -15.80 -45.26
C SER A 71 -3.48 -15.33 -46.14
N LYS A 72 -3.27 -15.99 -47.28
CA LYS A 72 -2.21 -15.64 -48.25
C LYS A 72 -2.24 -14.16 -48.67
N ARG A 73 -3.42 -13.54 -48.72
CA ARG A 73 -3.60 -12.11 -49.07
C ARG A 73 -3.12 -11.18 -47.96
N TRP A 74 -3.37 -11.54 -46.70
CA TRP A 74 -3.12 -10.68 -45.54
C TRP A 74 -1.83 -11.03 -44.79
N ARG A 75 -1.09 -12.03 -45.27
CA ARG A 75 0.10 -12.59 -44.61
C ARG A 75 1.16 -11.54 -44.24
N ILE A 76 1.45 -10.58 -45.12
CA ILE A 76 2.43 -9.51 -44.83
C ILE A 76 1.91 -8.62 -43.68
N MET A 77 0.62 -8.27 -43.68
CA MET A 77 0.02 -7.51 -42.58
C MET A 77 0.03 -8.32 -41.28
N GLY A 78 -0.22 -9.62 -41.35
CA GLY A 78 -0.07 -10.54 -40.20
C GLY A 78 1.35 -10.55 -39.65
N LEU A 79 2.39 -10.60 -40.50
CA LEU A 79 3.78 -10.54 -40.07
C LEU A 79 4.17 -9.17 -39.48
N PHE A 80 3.65 -8.06 -40.00
CA PHE A 80 3.82 -6.74 -39.37
C PHE A 80 3.10 -6.66 -38.02
N GLY A 81 1.90 -7.25 -37.89
CA GLY A 81 1.20 -7.38 -36.62
C GLY A 81 1.98 -8.21 -35.61
N ALA A 82 2.56 -9.33 -36.05
CA ALA A 82 3.44 -10.17 -35.24
C ALA A 82 4.70 -9.42 -34.77
N LEU A 83 5.33 -8.65 -35.68
CA LEU A 83 6.47 -7.79 -35.35
C LEU A 83 6.09 -6.73 -34.32
N CYS A 84 4.97 -6.03 -34.53
CA CYS A 84 4.45 -5.03 -33.59
C CYS A 84 4.25 -5.63 -32.20
N MET A 85 3.60 -6.79 -32.11
CA MET A 85 3.35 -7.46 -30.83
C MET A 85 4.65 -7.86 -30.13
N MET A 86 5.63 -8.41 -30.88
CA MET A 86 6.93 -8.77 -30.33
C MET A 86 7.74 -7.56 -29.87
N VAL A 87 7.70 -6.44 -30.60
CA VAL A 87 8.35 -5.19 -30.18
C VAL A 87 7.69 -4.67 -28.90
N MET A 88 6.35 -4.67 -28.81
CA MET A 88 5.64 -4.23 -27.61
C MET A 88 6.00 -5.07 -26.39
N PHE A 89 6.02 -6.41 -26.52
CA PHE A 89 6.43 -7.30 -25.43
C PHE A 89 7.90 -7.13 -25.05
N THR A 90 8.79 -6.92 -26.03
CA THR A 90 10.21 -6.67 -25.78
C THR A 90 10.44 -5.34 -25.06
N ALA A 91 9.77 -4.27 -25.49
CA ALA A 91 9.81 -2.97 -24.84
C ALA A 91 9.25 -3.04 -23.41
N TYR A 92 8.16 -3.78 -23.20
CA TYR A 92 7.60 -4.04 -21.89
C TYR A 92 8.61 -4.75 -20.96
N ILE A 93 9.23 -5.84 -21.41
CA ILE A 93 10.26 -6.57 -20.64
C ILE A 93 11.44 -5.65 -20.33
N PHE A 94 11.91 -4.88 -21.31
CA PHE A 94 13.03 -3.95 -21.13
C PHE A 94 12.73 -2.89 -20.05
N ILE A 95 11.53 -2.30 -20.07
CA ILE A 95 11.12 -1.32 -19.06
C ILE A 95 11.03 -1.97 -17.68
N ILE A 96 10.46 -3.17 -17.58
CA ILE A 96 10.36 -3.90 -16.31
C ILE A 96 11.74 -4.23 -15.73
N LEU A 97 12.68 -4.69 -16.55
CA LEU A 97 14.01 -5.08 -16.07
C LEU A 97 14.88 -3.90 -15.63
N ASN A 98 14.67 -2.70 -16.21
CA ASN A 98 15.54 -1.53 -15.95
C ASN A 98 14.92 -0.46 -15.06
N TYR A 99 13.59 -0.32 -15.06
CA TYR A 99 12.88 0.79 -14.40
C TYR A 99 11.84 0.34 -13.38
N SER A 100 11.45 -0.94 -13.36
CA SER A 100 10.46 -1.40 -12.38
C SER A 100 11.10 -1.67 -11.02
N PRO A 101 10.46 -1.29 -9.91
CA PRO A 101 10.95 -1.58 -8.55
C PRO A 101 11.01 -3.09 -8.25
N PHE A 102 10.25 -3.90 -8.99
CA PHE A 102 10.28 -5.36 -8.90
C PHE A 102 9.80 -6.02 -10.19
N VAL A 103 10.20 -7.27 -10.39
CA VAL A 103 9.82 -8.08 -11.54
C VAL A 103 8.66 -9.00 -11.11
N PRO A 104 7.47 -8.94 -11.76
CA PRO A 104 6.35 -9.82 -11.43
C PRO A 104 6.63 -11.28 -11.87
N CYS A 105 5.80 -12.22 -11.44
CA CYS A 105 5.84 -13.58 -11.99
C CYS A 105 5.56 -13.55 -13.50
N SER A 106 6.25 -14.42 -14.26
CA SER A 106 6.08 -14.53 -15.71
C SER A 106 4.67 -15.01 -16.05
N CYS A 107 4.00 -14.39 -17.03
CA CYS A 107 2.66 -14.80 -17.47
C CYS A 107 2.75 -15.73 -18.69
N GLY A 108 2.25 -16.97 -18.63
CA GLY A 108 1.93 -17.73 -19.87
C GLY A 108 2.32 -19.21 -19.97
N GLY A 109 1.90 -20.08 -19.04
CA GLY A 109 1.94 -21.53 -19.28
C GLY A 109 3.36 -22.11 -19.37
N ILE A 110 3.75 -22.75 -20.48
CA ILE A 110 5.13 -23.26 -20.66
C ILE A 110 6.13 -22.10 -20.72
N LEU A 111 5.72 -20.93 -21.22
CA LEU A 111 6.53 -19.72 -21.23
C LEU A 111 6.68 -19.14 -19.81
N GLU A 112 5.75 -19.38 -18.89
CA GLU A 112 5.90 -18.94 -17.48
C GLU A 112 7.12 -19.56 -16.77
N LYS A 113 7.62 -20.70 -17.25
CA LYS A 113 8.83 -21.33 -16.71
C LYS A 113 10.14 -20.71 -17.21
N MET A 114 10.09 -19.84 -18.20
CA MET A 114 11.26 -19.16 -18.76
C MET A 114 11.54 -17.86 -17.97
N GLY A 115 12.82 -17.61 -17.72
CA GLY A 115 13.30 -16.39 -17.07
C GLY A 115 13.04 -15.15 -17.93
N TRP A 116 13.01 -13.96 -17.31
CA TRP A 116 12.72 -12.71 -18.03
C TRP A 116 13.77 -12.35 -19.09
N GLU A 117 15.05 -12.65 -18.85
CA GLU A 117 16.12 -12.47 -19.83
C GLU A 117 16.00 -13.45 -21.00
N GLU A 118 15.65 -14.70 -20.71
CA GLU A 118 15.40 -15.73 -21.73
C GLU A 118 14.20 -15.34 -22.60
N HIS A 119 13.12 -14.81 -21.99
CA HIS A 119 11.98 -14.26 -22.71
C HIS A 119 12.34 -13.06 -23.59
N PHE A 120 13.21 -12.19 -23.11
CA PHE A 120 13.70 -11.06 -23.89
C PHE A 120 14.43 -11.56 -25.15
N ILE A 121 15.33 -12.53 -25.01
CA ILE A 121 16.06 -13.15 -26.13
C ILE A 121 15.09 -13.86 -27.07
N PHE A 122 14.14 -14.62 -26.54
CA PHE A 122 13.12 -15.33 -27.31
C PHE A 122 12.32 -14.36 -28.20
N ASN A 123 11.80 -13.27 -27.63
CA ASN A 123 11.07 -12.27 -28.39
C ASN A 123 11.95 -11.60 -29.45
N PHE A 124 13.20 -11.30 -29.13
CA PHE A 124 14.15 -10.72 -30.09
C PHE A 124 14.41 -11.65 -31.28
N VAL A 125 14.57 -12.97 -31.06
CA VAL A 125 14.70 -13.96 -32.13
C VAL A 125 13.47 -13.95 -33.03
N PHE A 126 12.27 -13.95 -32.45
CA PHE A 126 11.03 -13.88 -33.23
C PHE A 126 10.95 -12.56 -34.01
N MET A 127 11.31 -11.41 -33.43
CA MET A 127 11.38 -10.13 -34.18
C MET A 127 12.22 -10.24 -35.45
N MET A 128 13.39 -10.88 -35.37
CA MET A 128 14.26 -11.11 -36.53
C MET A 128 13.62 -12.06 -37.56
N LEU A 129 12.88 -13.08 -37.11
CA LEU A 129 12.13 -13.97 -37.99
C LEU A 129 10.98 -13.24 -38.71
N ALA A 130 10.21 -12.37 -38.04
CA ALA A 130 9.22 -11.53 -38.70
C ALA A 130 9.85 -10.61 -39.75
N ALA A 131 10.97 -9.95 -39.42
CA ALA A 131 11.68 -9.09 -40.36
C ALA A 131 12.15 -9.88 -41.59
N ALA A 132 12.73 -11.07 -41.39
CA ALA A 132 13.13 -11.96 -42.47
C ALA A 132 11.94 -12.39 -43.34
N GLY A 133 10.82 -12.79 -42.73
CA GLY A 133 9.59 -13.17 -43.44
C GLY A 133 9.04 -12.03 -44.29
N ILE A 134 8.99 -10.81 -43.76
CA ILE A 134 8.55 -9.60 -44.48
C ILE A 134 9.48 -9.31 -45.67
N LEU A 135 10.80 -9.38 -45.47
CA LEU A 135 11.79 -9.14 -46.54
C LEU A 135 11.72 -10.18 -47.66
N ILE A 136 11.46 -11.44 -47.32
CA ILE A 136 11.27 -12.53 -48.29
C ILE A 136 9.98 -12.31 -49.09
N LEU A 137 8.89 -11.93 -48.42
CA LEU A 137 7.57 -11.73 -49.03
C LEU A 137 7.38 -10.32 -49.63
N ARG A 138 8.43 -9.49 -49.71
CA ARG A 138 8.41 -8.09 -50.19
C ARG A 138 7.69 -7.83 -51.52
N ARG A 139 7.49 -8.85 -52.36
CA ARG A 139 6.77 -8.74 -53.65
C ARG A 139 5.27 -8.42 -53.46
N GLY A 140 4.68 -8.80 -52.32
CA GLY A 140 3.28 -8.53 -52.00
C GLY A 140 3.01 -7.13 -51.41
N VAL A 141 4.03 -6.29 -51.25
CA VAL A 141 3.88 -4.92 -50.72
C VAL A 141 3.33 -4.00 -51.82
N PRO A 142 2.23 -3.26 -51.58
CA PRO A 142 1.68 -2.30 -52.53
C PRO A 142 2.74 -1.28 -52.97
N LYS A 143 2.72 -0.86 -54.25
CA LYS A 143 3.59 0.24 -54.69
C LYS A 143 3.12 1.54 -54.01
N ALA A 144 3.95 2.11 -53.15
CA ALA A 144 3.74 3.48 -52.67
C ALA A 144 3.98 4.45 -53.84
N HIS A 145 3.07 5.42 -54.02
CA HIS A 145 3.08 6.32 -55.18
C HIS A 145 4.26 7.32 -55.19
N PHE A 146 4.90 7.54 -54.03
CA PHE A 146 5.90 8.60 -53.81
C PHE A 146 7.28 8.13 -53.32
N ILE A 147 7.46 6.84 -52.99
CA ILE A 147 8.69 6.35 -52.32
C ILE A 147 9.16 5.04 -52.99
N SER A 148 10.48 4.87 -53.11
CA SER A 148 11.05 3.61 -53.60
C SER A 148 10.67 2.44 -52.68
N LYS A 149 10.41 1.25 -53.25
CA LYS A 149 10.03 0.05 -52.47
C LYS A 149 10.92 -0.25 -51.25
N PRO A 150 12.26 -0.14 -51.30
CA PRO A 150 13.09 -0.38 -50.11
C PRO A 150 12.93 0.72 -49.06
N ALA A 151 12.80 1.98 -49.46
CA ALA A 151 12.59 3.09 -48.53
C ALA A 151 11.20 3.01 -47.86
N ALA A 152 10.16 2.63 -48.61
CA ALA A 152 8.81 2.43 -48.06
C ALA A 152 8.76 1.27 -47.03
N LEU A 153 9.54 0.22 -47.27
CA LEU A 153 9.64 -0.90 -46.35
C LEU A 153 10.43 -0.51 -45.08
N ALA A 154 11.55 0.19 -45.24
CA ALA A 154 12.34 0.69 -44.12
C ALA A 154 11.54 1.68 -43.25
N SER A 155 10.80 2.61 -43.86
CA SER A 155 9.92 3.53 -43.15
C SER A 155 8.81 2.78 -42.40
N ALA A 156 8.23 1.73 -42.99
CA ALA A 156 7.23 0.90 -42.32
C ALA A 156 7.82 0.18 -41.10
N PHE A 157 9.01 -0.43 -41.22
CA PHE A 157 9.72 -1.03 -40.10
C PHE A 157 9.99 -0.03 -38.97
N SER A 158 10.59 1.12 -39.29
CA SER A 158 10.88 2.16 -38.31
C SER A 158 9.61 2.66 -37.64
N MET A 159 8.56 2.95 -38.42
CA MET A 159 7.28 3.42 -37.88
C MET A 159 6.63 2.39 -36.96
N THR A 160 6.63 1.10 -37.32
CA THR A 160 6.13 0.03 -36.44
C THR A 160 6.91 -0.01 -35.13
N ILE A 161 8.25 0.01 -35.18
CA ILE A 161 9.08 -0.06 -33.96
C ILE A 161 8.85 1.16 -33.07
N PHE A 162 8.92 2.38 -33.61
CA PHE A 162 8.74 3.60 -32.84
C PHE A 162 7.33 3.70 -32.24
N PHE A 163 6.31 3.33 -33.01
CA PHE A 163 4.93 3.36 -32.53
C PHE A 163 4.68 2.33 -31.42
N SER A 164 5.18 1.09 -31.59
CA SER A 164 5.08 0.04 -30.57
C SER A 164 5.76 0.45 -29.25
N ILE A 165 6.99 1.00 -29.32
CA ILE A 165 7.71 1.49 -28.14
C ILE A 165 6.97 2.67 -27.51
N GLY A 166 6.51 3.62 -28.34
CA GLY A 166 5.76 4.79 -27.89
C GLY A 166 4.48 4.44 -27.14
N ILE A 167 3.71 3.45 -27.63
CA ILE A 167 2.51 2.95 -26.92
C ILE A 167 2.87 2.41 -25.55
N VAL A 168 3.90 1.56 -25.46
CA VAL A 168 4.29 0.93 -24.18
C VAL A 168 4.80 1.99 -23.20
N ALA A 169 5.61 2.94 -23.66
CA ALA A 169 6.10 4.05 -22.85
C ALA A 169 4.95 4.95 -22.36
N LEU A 170 3.97 5.24 -23.21
CA LEU A 170 2.77 6.00 -22.83
C LEU A 170 1.93 5.23 -21.79
N LEU A 171 1.70 3.93 -22.01
CA LEU A 171 1.00 3.08 -21.05
C LEU A 171 1.70 3.05 -19.68
N PHE A 172 3.04 3.02 -19.68
CA PHE A 172 3.83 3.13 -18.45
C PHE A 172 3.59 4.44 -17.71
N MET A 173 3.74 5.58 -18.39
CA MET A 173 3.55 6.89 -17.78
C MET A 173 2.12 7.08 -17.26
N LEU A 174 1.11 6.64 -18.02
CA LEU A 174 -0.29 6.69 -17.60
C LEU A 174 -0.57 5.75 -16.41
N SER A 175 0.04 4.58 -16.38
CA SER A 175 -0.13 3.63 -15.27
C SER A 175 0.48 4.16 -13.97
N GLU A 176 1.68 4.73 -14.02
CA GLU A 176 2.31 5.39 -12.86
C GLU A 176 1.42 6.49 -12.30
N ASP A 177 0.89 7.38 -13.16
CA ASP A 177 -0.01 8.44 -12.71
C ASP A 177 -1.29 7.89 -12.06
N ILE A 178 -1.90 6.87 -12.66
CA ILE A 178 -3.14 6.28 -12.14
C ILE A 178 -2.91 5.64 -10.77
N ILE A 179 -1.79 4.93 -10.58
CA ILE A 179 -1.51 4.22 -9.34
C ILE A 179 -1.17 5.18 -8.20
N HIS A 180 -0.44 6.27 -8.49
CA HIS A 180 -0.06 7.24 -7.47
C HIS A 180 -1.16 8.27 -7.16
N HIS A 181 -1.98 8.65 -8.15
CA HIS A 181 -2.93 9.77 -8.01
C HIS A 181 -4.42 9.42 -8.20
N ARG A 182 -4.77 8.38 -8.98
CA ARG A 182 -6.18 8.07 -9.35
C ARG A 182 -6.69 6.74 -8.80
N ASN A 183 -6.10 6.31 -7.69
CA ASN A 183 -6.06 4.96 -7.14
C ASN A 183 -7.32 4.08 -7.39
N ASN A 184 -7.13 2.97 -8.09
CA ASN A 184 -8.14 1.96 -8.44
C ASN A 184 -8.14 0.76 -7.48
N PHE A 185 -7.63 0.95 -6.26
CA PHE A 185 -7.47 -0.07 -5.22
C PHE A 185 -6.59 -1.26 -5.63
N VAL A 186 -5.45 -0.92 -6.25
CA VAL A 186 -4.41 -1.86 -6.65
C VAL A 186 -3.13 -1.53 -5.89
N ARG A 187 -2.60 -2.53 -5.17
CA ARG A 187 -1.39 -2.39 -4.35
C ARG A 187 -0.13 -2.75 -5.13
N ARG A 188 0.96 -2.06 -4.82
CA ARG A 188 2.31 -2.40 -5.25
C ARG A 188 3.08 -3.00 -4.09
N PHE A 189 3.57 -4.22 -4.25
CA PHE A 189 4.36 -4.93 -3.25
C PHE A 189 5.83 -4.98 -3.69
N PRO A 190 6.72 -4.17 -3.10
CA PRO A 190 8.13 -4.24 -3.39
C PRO A 190 8.72 -5.61 -3.04
N LYS A 191 9.80 -6.02 -3.71
CA LYS A 191 10.49 -7.26 -3.39
C LYS A 191 11.24 -7.10 -2.06
N TYR A 192 10.89 -7.92 -1.06
CA TYR A 192 11.45 -7.92 0.29
C TYR A 192 11.41 -6.54 0.97
N PRO A 193 10.22 -5.97 1.25
CA PRO A 193 10.08 -4.63 1.80
C PRO A 193 10.62 -4.53 3.24
N THR A 194 10.65 -5.65 3.97
CA THR A 194 11.28 -5.79 5.28
C THR A 194 12.39 -6.84 5.26
N ASN A 195 13.37 -6.67 6.14
CA ASN A 195 14.44 -7.63 6.41
C ASN A 195 14.74 -7.71 7.93
N SER A 196 15.70 -8.56 8.30
CA SER A 196 16.25 -8.63 9.66
C SER A 196 15.20 -8.76 10.78
N LYS A 197 14.28 -9.73 10.63
CA LYS A 197 13.21 -10.01 11.59
C LYS A 197 13.77 -10.59 12.91
N LYS A 198 13.49 -9.91 14.01
CA LYS A 198 13.73 -10.41 15.37
C LYS A 198 12.42 -10.47 16.14
N THR A 199 12.15 -11.59 16.81
CA THR A 199 10.93 -11.78 17.59
C THR A 199 11.29 -12.30 18.97
N ILE A 200 10.66 -11.74 20.00
CA ILE A 200 10.69 -12.25 21.37
C ILE A 200 9.28 -12.60 21.85
N LEU A 201 9.19 -13.54 22.77
CA LEU A 201 7.93 -13.93 23.41
C LEU A 201 7.77 -13.21 24.75
N LEU A 202 6.72 -12.42 24.88
CA LEU A 202 6.33 -11.73 26.10
C LEU A 202 5.64 -12.70 27.08
N PRO A 203 5.70 -12.43 28.39
CA PRO A 203 5.06 -13.28 29.40
C PRO A 203 3.54 -13.39 29.26
N GLN A 204 2.88 -12.31 28.83
CA GLN A 204 1.42 -12.19 28.77
C GLN A 204 1.00 -11.52 27.46
N ALA A 205 -0.26 -11.66 27.05
CA ALA A 205 -0.83 -11.00 25.86
C ALA A 205 -1.46 -9.62 26.18
N THR A 206 -1.28 -9.14 27.41
CA THR A 206 -1.85 -7.89 27.95
C THR A 206 -0.97 -6.68 27.68
N TYR A 207 0.20 -6.88 27.07
CA TYR A 207 1.11 -5.80 26.69
C TYR A 207 0.57 -4.98 25.52
N TYR A 208 0.92 -3.70 25.51
CA TYR A 208 0.64 -2.76 24.41
C TYR A 208 1.81 -1.79 24.25
N ILE A 209 1.94 -1.17 23.08
CA ILE A 209 3.02 -0.23 22.80
C ILE A 209 2.63 1.12 23.41
N ALA A 210 3.33 1.52 24.48
CA ALA A 210 3.08 2.79 25.17
C ALA A 210 3.84 3.94 24.51
N GLY A 211 4.96 3.67 23.85
CA GLY A 211 5.72 4.69 23.16
C GLY A 211 7.09 4.20 22.73
N TYR A 212 7.85 5.09 22.13
CA TYR A 212 9.20 4.83 21.70
C TYR A 212 10.00 6.13 21.77
N ASP A 213 11.28 6.03 22.15
CA ASP A 213 12.21 7.15 22.07
C ASP A 213 13.65 6.66 22.27
N LYS A 214 14.65 7.38 21.73
CA LYS A 214 16.09 7.15 21.98
C LYS A 214 16.55 5.68 21.85
N GLY A 215 16.01 4.94 20.87
CA GLY A 215 16.33 3.53 20.67
C GLY A 215 15.71 2.57 21.69
N GLN A 216 14.68 3.01 22.40
CA GLN A 216 13.95 2.21 23.37
C GLN A 216 12.47 2.11 22.99
N ILE A 217 11.91 0.93 23.25
CA ILE A 217 10.50 0.61 23.08
C ILE A 217 9.90 0.46 24.47
N TYR A 218 8.88 1.26 24.75
CA TYR A 218 8.18 1.25 26.03
C TYR A 218 6.87 0.48 25.87
N LEU A 219 6.70 -0.55 26.68
CA LEU A 219 5.49 -1.35 26.73
C LEU A 219 4.76 -1.11 28.05
N GLY A 220 3.47 -0.80 27.93
CA GLY A 220 2.54 -0.86 29.06
C GLY A 220 1.90 -2.24 29.17
N ASN A 221 1.32 -2.56 30.32
CA ASN A 221 0.62 -3.82 30.56
C ASN A 221 -0.79 -3.54 31.11
N ARG A 222 -1.84 -4.07 30.47
CA ARG A 222 -3.24 -3.90 30.92
C ARG A 222 -3.53 -4.62 32.25
N ALA A 223 -2.82 -5.71 32.55
CA ALA A 223 -2.93 -6.41 33.83
C ALA A 223 -2.12 -5.74 34.96
N GLU A 224 -1.07 -5.00 34.60
CA GLU A 224 -0.21 -4.29 35.55
C GLU A 224 0.00 -2.84 35.07
N PRO A 225 -1.02 -1.95 35.18
CA PRO A 225 -0.99 -0.64 34.53
C PRO A 225 0.15 0.28 34.95
N LEU A 226 0.67 0.10 36.17
CA LEU A 226 1.79 0.88 36.71
C LEU A 226 3.16 0.29 36.37
N ALA A 227 3.22 -0.88 35.71
CA ALA A 227 4.47 -1.48 35.29
C ALA A 227 4.80 -1.07 33.84
N VAL A 228 6.04 -0.65 33.63
CA VAL A 228 6.58 -0.30 32.31
C VAL A 228 7.71 -1.25 31.99
N THR A 229 7.59 -1.96 30.88
CA THR A 229 8.67 -2.81 30.36
C THR A 229 9.35 -2.10 29.21
N ILE A 230 10.65 -1.94 29.30
CA ILE A 230 11.49 -1.22 28.33
C ILE A 230 12.40 -2.24 27.66
N PHE A 231 12.39 -2.24 26.33
CA PHE A 231 13.33 -2.99 25.51
C PHE A 231 14.20 -2.05 24.69
N ASP A 232 15.45 -2.40 24.49
CA ASP A 232 16.25 -1.78 23.45
C ASP A 232 15.83 -2.30 22.06
N ILE A 233 16.16 -1.56 20.99
CA ILE A 233 15.84 -1.97 19.61
C ILE A 233 16.47 -3.30 19.17
N SER A 234 17.48 -3.83 19.86
CA SER A 234 18.03 -5.15 19.54
C SER A 234 17.24 -6.31 20.19
N LEU A 235 16.30 -5.99 21.09
CA LEU A 235 15.51 -6.91 21.92
C LEU A 235 16.35 -7.79 22.86
N VAL A 236 17.53 -7.31 23.27
CA VAL A 236 18.44 -8.05 24.14
C VAL A 236 18.35 -7.56 25.58
N GLN A 237 18.33 -6.25 25.76
CA GLN A 237 18.24 -5.61 27.06
C GLN A 237 16.78 -5.36 27.42
N LYS A 238 16.38 -5.83 28.61
CA LYS A 238 15.07 -5.63 29.18
C LYS A 238 15.20 -4.97 30.55
N LYS A 239 14.41 -3.91 30.78
CA LYS A 239 14.24 -3.29 32.09
C LYS A 239 12.76 -3.19 32.42
N THR A 240 12.39 -3.46 33.66
CA THR A 240 11.01 -3.22 34.14
C THR A 240 11.06 -2.18 35.26
N ILE A 241 10.20 -1.16 35.16
CA ILE A 241 10.12 -0.05 36.11
C ILE A 241 8.67 0.09 36.56
N ARG A 242 8.47 0.56 37.79
CA ARG A 242 7.16 0.85 38.35
C ARG A 242 6.94 2.36 38.41
N ILE A 243 5.79 2.82 37.91
CA ILE A 243 5.34 4.19 38.01
C ILE A 243 4.89 4.47 39.45
N GLU A 244 5.37 5.57 40.00
CA GLU A 244 4.89 6.12 41.25
C GLU A 244 3.85 7.21 40.98
N LEU A 245 2.61 6.95 41.39
CA LEU A 245 1.54 7.93 41.38
C LEU A 245 1.30 8.44 42.80
N PRO A 246 0.84 9.70 42.98
CA PRO A 246 0.41 10.18 44.27
C PRO A 246 -0.80 9.37 44.74
N LYS A 247 -1.00 9.27 46.06
CA LYS A 247 -2.04 8.44 46.67
C LYS A 247 -3.43 9.02 46.43
N TYR A 248 -4.03 8.69 45.28
CA TYR A 248 -5.43 8.95 44.97
C TYR A 248 -6.22 7.64 44.91
N LYS A 249 -7.43 7.61 45.47
CA LYS A 249 -8.34 6.46 45.41
C LYS A 249 -9.27 6.58 44.20
N PHE A 250 -8.70 6.56 43.00
CA PHE A 250 -9.50 6.60 41.78
C PHE A 250 -9.95 5.20 41.35
N PRO A 251 -11.22 5.00 40.95
CA PRO A 251 -11.74 3.72 40.50
C PRO A 251 -11.39 3.49 39.01
N TYR A 252 -10.10 3.42 38.69
CA TYR A 252 -9.61 3.28 37.31
C TYR A 252 -10.33 2.15 36.57
N THR A 253 -10.64 2.39 35.30
CA THR A 253 -11.35 1.43 34.45
C THR A 253 -10.45 0.89 33.36
N VAL A 254 -9.85 1.78 32.55
CA VAL A 254 -8.96 1.40 31.44
C VAL A 254 -7.76 2.35 31.38
N PRO A 255 -6.90 2.35 32.40
CA PRO A 255 -5.73 3.23 32.42
C PRO A 255 -4.78 2.92 31.26
N ARG A 256 -4.20 3.96 30.67
CA ARG A 256 -3.27 3.91 29.56
C ARG A 256 -2.04 4.74 29.85
N LEU A 257 -0.89 4.13 29.55
CA LEU A 257 0.42 4.76 29.53
C LEU A 257 0.73 5.22 28.10
N ALA A 258 1.18 6.45 27.96
CA ALA A 258 1.84 6.94 26.75
C ALA A 258 3.21 7.51 27.13
N VAL A 259 4.26 7.12 26.40
CA VAL A 259 5.63 7.59 26.66
C VAL A 259 6.11 8.43 25.49
N LYS A 260 6.57 9.64 25.79
CA LYS A 260 7.23 10.55 24.85
C LYS A 260 8.42 11.16 25.59
N SER A 261 9.56 10.48 25.59
CA SER A 261 10.67 10.88 26.48
C SER A 261 11.13 12.32 26.20
N PRO A 262 11.50 13.07 27.26
CA PRO A 262 11.70 12.59 28.63
C PRO A 262 10.42 12.50 29.49
N TYR A 263 9.22 12.62 28.90
CA TYR A 263 7.96 12.60 29.64
C TYR A 263 7.14 11.32 29.44
N PHE A 264 6.26 11.03 30.39
CA PHE A 264 5.23 10.02 30.24
C PHE A 264 3.89 10.52 30.79
N TYR A 265 2.82 9.94 30.24
CA TYR A 265 1.44 10.24 30.56
C TYR A 265 0.77 8.96 31.04
N PHE A 266 0.24 8.99 32.25
CA PHE A 266 -0.64 7.93 32.75
C PHE A 266 -2.04 8.49 32.87
N SER A 267 -3.00 7.91 32.15
CA SER A 267 -4.31 8.54 31.97
C SER A 267 -5.44 7.52 31.93
N ASP A 268 -6.62 7.93 32.37
CA ASP A 268 -7.87 7.19 32.16
C ASP A 268 -8.91 8.19 31.65
N GLY A 269 -9.53 7.85 30.52
CA GLY A 269 -10.52 8.71 29.87
C GLY A 269 -11.95 8.49 30.37
N SER A 270 -12.25 7.30 30.92
CA SER A 270 -13.53 6.95 31.56
C SER A 270 -13.58 7.46 33.00
N VAL A 271 -12.45 7.44 33.68
CA VAL A 271 -12.21 8.18 34.93
C VAL A 271 -11.31 9.35 34.60
N PRO A 272 -11.85 10.48 34.09
CA PRO A 272 -11.12 11.53 33.38
C PRO A 272 -10.00 12.11 34.23
N CYS A 273 -8.81 11.51 34.13
CA CYS A 273 -7.63 11.89 34.88
C CYS A 273 -6.39 11.74 34.01
N ILE A 274 -5.46 12.68 34.15
CA ILE A 274 -4.18 12.68 33.45
C ILE A 274 -3.10 13.00 34.47
N PHE A 275 -2.15 12.08 34.58
CA PHE A 275 -0.92 12.24 35.32
C PHE A 275 0.23 12.42 34.33
N ILE A 276 1.12 13.37 34.61
CA ILE A 276 2.31 13.64 33.79
C ILE A 276 3.54 13.52 34.68
N GLY A 277 4.56 12.84 34.19
CA GLY A 277 5.81 12.60 34.91
C GLY A 277 7.01 12.50 33.99
N ASP A 278 8.19 12.33 34.57
CA ASP A 278 9.47 12.24 33.86
C ASP A 278 9.99 10.78 33.84
N THR A 279 10.57 10.34 32.72
CA THR A 279 11.07 8.97 32.53
C THR A 279 12.41 8.69 33.22
N THR A 280 13.03 9.69 33.85
CA THR A 280 14.22 9.53 34.69
C THR A 280 13.87 8.96 36.06
N ASN A 281 12.81 9.48 36.70
CA ASN A 281 12.42 9.11 38.05
C ASN A 281 11.12 8.31 38.13
N TRP A 282 10.33 8.25 37.04
CA TRP A 282 9.05 7.54 36.95
C TRP A 282 8.00 7.98 37.98
N LYS A 283 8.09 9.22 38.45
CA LYS A 283 7.12 9.87 39.33
C LYS A 283 6.25 10.81 38.51
N ALA A 284 4.93 10.75 38.72
CA ALA A 284 4.00 11.63 38.05
C ALA A 284 3.16 12.44 39.04
N GLU A 285 2.65 13.57 38.57
CA GLU A 285 1.72 14.42 39.29
C GLU A 285 0.37 14.46 38.56
N LEU A 286 -0.71 14.63 39.32
CA LEU A 286 -2.04 14.83 38.74
C LEU A 286 -2.11 16.21 38.10
N LYS A 287 -2.29 16.27 36.78
CA LYS A 287 -2.41 17.53 36.02
C LYS A 287 -3.84 17.84 35.58
N MET A 288 -4.70 16.82 35.44
CA MET A 288 -6.10 17.01 35.09
C MET A 288 -6.99 16.01 35.83
N TYR A 289 -8.12 16.46 36.38
CA TYR A 289 -9.17 15.61 36.92
C TYR A 289 -10.57 16.17 36.61
N ARG A 290 -11.49 15.31 36.13
CA ARG A 290 -12.91 15.61 35.85
C ARG A 290 -13.19 16.80 34.92
N LYS A 291 -12.22 17.23 34.13
CA LYS A 291 -12.41 18.33 33.16
C LYS A 291 -13.09 17.87 31.88
N ALA A 292 -12.66 16.74 31.32
CA ALA A 292 -13.31 16.14 30.15
C ALA A 292 -13.07 14.64 30.06
N TYR A 293 -14.08 13.90 29.61
CA TYR A 293 -13.98 12.50 29.20
C TYR A 293 -13.36 12.42 27.82
N PHE A 294 -12.52 11.41 27.60
CA PHE A 294 -11.87 11.17 26.32
C PHE A 294 -11.72 9.67 26.06
N SER A 295 -11.57 9.31 24.79
CA SER A 295 -11.37 7.91 24.34
C SER A 295 -9.94 7.63 23.92
N ILE A 296 -9.22 8.65 23.45
CA ILE A 296 -7.82 8.57 23.02
C ILE A 296 -7.09 9.81 23.51
N LEU A 297 -5.85 9.65 23.95
CA LEU A 297 -4.92 10.73 24.26
C LEU A 297 -3.58 10.45 23.56
N LYS A 298 -3.02 11.47 22.92
CA LYS A 298 -1.68 11.44 22.32
C LYS A 298 -0.87 12.66 22.80
N PRO A 299 0.25 12.45 23.50
CA PRO A 299 1.13 13.55 23.91
C PRO A 299 1.76 14.26 22.71
N ILE A 300 1.79 15.58 22.74
CA ILE A 300 2.49 16.43 21.76
C ILE A 300 3.87 16.79 22.33
N ASP A 301 3.90 17.34 23.53
CA ASP A 301 5.10 17.71 24.31
C ASP A 301 4.86 17.49 25.82
N ASP A 302 5.51 18.25 26.70
CA ASP A 302 5.37 18.19 28.16
C ASP A 302 4.13 18.93 28.70
N LYS A 303 3.61 19.86 27.92
CA LYS A 303 2.52 20.78 28.29
C LYS A 303 1.27 20.54 27.49
N THR A 304 1.31 19.78 26.41
CA THR A 304 0.18 19.64 25.50
C THR A 304 -0.06 18.20 25.09
N ALA A 305 -1.34 17.86 24.97
CA ALA A 305 -1.77 16.57 24.46
C ALA A 305 -3.06 16.75 23.66
N VAL A 306 -3.13 16.06 22.52
CA VAL A 306 -4.35 15.98 21.72
C VAL A 306 -5.19 14.81 22.21
N ILE A 307 -6.50 15.01 22.26
CA ILE A 307 -7.47 14.01 22.66
C ILE A 307 -8.59 13.87 21.64
N ARG A 308 -9.23 12.70 21.65
CA ARG A 308 -10.56 12.52 21.06
C ARG A 308 -11.60 12.40 22.17
N ALA A 309 -12.55 13.32 22.19
CA ALA A 309 -13.66 13.36 23.14
C ALA A 309 -15.01 13.29 22.42
N ILE A 310 -16.09 13.20 23.19
CA ILE A 310 -17.45 13.41 22.72
C ILE A 310 -17.89 14.80 23.16
N ASP A 311 -18.24 15.64 22.20
CA ASP A 311 -18.74 16.98 22.48
C ASP A 311 -20.09 16.91 23.20
N SER A 312 -20.23 17.65 24.30
CA SER A 312 -21.42 17.58 25.16
C SER A 312 -22.67 18.18 24.50
N LYS A 313 -22.52 19.10 23.54
CA LYS A 313 -23.59 19.78 22.81
C LYS A 313 -24.01 18.96 21.59
N THR A 314 -23.05 18.55 20.75
CA THR A 314 -23.36 17.85 19.49
C THR A 314 -23.52 16.34 19.67
N LYS A 315 -23.04 15.78 20.78
CA LYS A 315 -22.98 14.34 21.05
C LYS A 315 -22.17 13.56 20.01
N ALA A 316 -21.27 14.23 19.29
CA ALA A 316 -20.40 13.64 18.28
C ALA A 316 -18.94 13.63 18.74
N ASN A 317 -18.12 12.77 18.14
CA ASN A 317 -16.68 12.80 18.35
C ASN A 317 -16.10 14.14 17.90
N THR A 318 -15.18 14.66 18.69
CA THR A 318 -14.42 15.88 18.41
C THR A 318 -12.97 15.70 18.85
N LEU A 319 -12.07 16.50 18.28
CA LEU A 319 -10.69 16.59 18.75
C LEU A 319 -10.55 17.78 19.69
N GLY A 320 -9.70 17.61 20.70
CA GLY A 320 -9.39 18.65 21.66
C GLY A 320 -7.91 18.72 21.98
N LEU A 321 -7.45 19.90 22.37
CA LEU A 321 -6.08 20.17 22.80
C LEU A 321 -6.13 20.52 24.28
N PHE A 322 -5.49 19.69 25.09
CA PHE A 322 -5.19 20.02 26.48
C PHE A 322 -3.91 20.84 26.56
N THR A 323 -3.90 21.83 27.45
CA THR A 323 -2.69 22.55 27.86
C THR A 323 -2.56 22.45 29.38
N PHE A 324 -1.44 21.89 29.85
CA PHE A 324 -1.15 21.55 31.25
C PHE A 324 -0.26 22.62 31.91
N ASN A 325 -0.77 23.86 31.97
CA ASN A 325 -0.16 24.93 32.77
C ASN A 325 -0.57 24.78 34.24
N ASN A 326 -0.59 25.87 35.04
CA ASN A 326 -1.02 25.84 36.44
C ASN A 326 -2.43 25.23 36.61
N ASP A 327 -3.35 25.54 35.69
CA ASP A 327 -4.63 24.87 35.54
C ASP A 327 -4.72 24.27 34.13
N ALA A 328 -5.06 22.98 34.04
CA ALA A 328 -5.25 22.33 32.75
C ALA A 328 -6.40 23.00 31.99
N SER A 329 -6.17 23.54 30.80
CA SER A 329 -7.20 24.09 29.91
C SER A 329 -7.51 23.12 28.77
N LEU A 330 -8.71 23.20 28.19
CA LEU A 330 -9.13 22.35 27.07
C LEU A 330 -9.79 23.20 25.99
N GLN A 331 -9.26 23.12 24.79
CA GLN A 331 -9.86 23.67 23.58
C GLN A 331 -10.44 22.53 22.75
N LEU A 332 -11.73 22.59 22.43
CA LEU A 332 -12.37 21.63 21.52
C LEU A 332 -12.55 22.24 20.14
N ASN A 333 -12.35 21.45 19.09
CA ASN A 333 -12.66 21.83 17.71
C ASN A 333 -13.63 20.84 17.08
N GLY A 334 -14.93 21.19 17.16
CA GLY A 334 -16.02 20.40 16.59
C GLY A 334 -16.10 20.38 15.06
N ARG A 335 -15.24 21.12 14.35
CA ARG A 335 -15.27 21.22 12.88
C ARG A 335 -14.29 20.28 12.17
N LEU A 336 -13.32 19.71 12.90
CA LEU A 336 -12.29 18.83 12.32
C LEU A 336 -12.87 17.48 11.90
N LEU A 337 -13.67 16.85 12.77
CA LEU A 337 -14.22 15.52 12.49
C LEU A 337 -15.58 15.65 11.80
N LEU A 338 -15.57 15.55 10.46
CA LEU A 338 -16.79 15.67 9.67
C LEU A 338 -17.67 14.41 9.76
N LYS A 339 -18.88 14.61 10.27
CA LYS A 339 -19.96 13.63 10.36
C LYS A 339 -20.61 13.38 8.99
N GLN A 340 -20.85 12.11 8.66
CA GLN A 340 -21.63 11.61 7.53
C GLN A 340 -22.93 10.90 7.95
N VAL A 341 -22.98 10.28 9.14
CA VAL A 341 -24.13 9.49 9.63
C VAL A 341 -24.58 9.91 11.02
N ASP A 342 -23.91 9.46 12.09
CA ASP A 342 -24.36 9.63 13.48
C ASP A 342 -23.45 10.57 14.29
N GLY A 343 -22.18 10.66 13.93
CA GLY A 343 -21.15 11.49 14.55
C GLY A 343 -20.30 10.76 15.58
N ILE A 344 -20.61 9.50 15.91
CA ILE A 344 -19.85 8.69 16.88
C ILE A 344 -19.19 7.51 16.17
N PHE A 345 -19.95 6.70 15.44
CA PHE A 345 -19.42 5.52 14.77
C PHE A 345 -18.74 5.90 13.45
N ASP A 346 -19.41 6.68 12.60
CA ASP A 346 -18.88 7.11 11.30
C ASP A 346 -17.60 7.97 11.38
N THR A 347 -17.40 8.66 12.51
CA THR A 347 -16.21 9.47 12.78
C THR A 347 -15.16 8.74 13.62
N ASP A 348 -15.35 7.45 13.95
CA ASP A 348 -14.35 6.65 14.65
C ASP A 348 -13.08 6.50 13.79
N GLY A 349 -11.95 6.20 14.43
CA GLY A 349 -10.65 6.32 13.77
C GLY A 349 -9.45 6.26 14.72
N SER A 350 -8.27 6.35 14.13
CA SER A 350 -6.99 6.42 14.84
C SER A 350 -6.51 7.87 14.95
N LEU A 351 -5.93 8.21 16.11
CA LEU A 351 -5.33 9.51 16.39
C LEU A 351 -3.83 9.32 16.66
N LEU A 352 -3.00 10.03 15.90
CA LEU A 352 -1.55 10.02 16.00
C LEU A 352 -0.99 11.44 16.12
N TYR A 353 0.22 11.56 16.67
CA TYR A 353 1.01 12.78 16.60
C TYR A 353 2.35 12.45 15.91
N ASN A 354 2.60 13.08 14.77
CA ASN A 354 3.84 12.96 14.01
C ASN A 354 4.79 14.08 14.46
N SER A 355 5.80 13.69 15.25
CA SER A 355 6.77 14.65 15.80
C SER A 355 7.75 15.20 14.77
N GLN A 356 7.94 14.55 13.63
CA GLN A 356 8.84 15.01 12.58
C GLN A 356 8.23 16.14 11.75
N LEU A 357 6.90 16.17 11.62
CA LEU A 357 6.17 17.16 10.86
C LEU A 357 5.43 18.20 11.71
N ASP A 358 5.44 18.03 13.04
CA ASP A 358 4.58 18.78 13.98
C ASP A 358 3.10 18.75 13.57
N LYS A 359 2.58 17.56 13.25
CA LYS A 359 1.19 17.36 12.81
C LYS A 359 0.47 16.33 13.65
N VAL A 360 -0.80 16.60 13.92
CA VAL A 360 -1.76 15.60 14.37
C VAL A 360 -2.35 14.91 13.14
N ILE A 361 -2.36 13.58 13.15
CA ILE A 361 -2.94 12.78 12.06
C ILE A 361 -4.16 12.04 12.59
N TYR A 362 -5.30 12.23 11.92
CA TYR A 362 -6.53 11.49 12.21
C TYR A 362 -6.92 10.64 11.02
N THR A 363 -6.97 9.32 11.17
CA THR A 363 -7.38 8.41 10.09
C THR A 363 -8.72 7.79 10.42
N TYR A 364 -9.72 7.98 9.56
CA TYR A 364 -11.06 7.44 9.77
C TYR A 364 -11.06 5.91 9.64
N ALA A 365 -11.81 5.23 10.50
CA ALA A 365 -11.87 3.77 10.51
C ALA A 365 -12.70 3.20 9.35
N TYR A 366 -13.79 3.88 8.97
CA TYR A 366 -14.84 3.35 8.08
C TYR A 366 -14.95 4.04 6.72
N ARG A 367 -14.00 4.93 6.39
CA ARG A 367 -13.91 5.58 5.08
C ARG A 367 -12.46 5.82 4.69
N ASN A 368 -12.21 6.00 3.40
CA ASN A 368 -10.88 6.12 2.82
C ASN A 368 -10.24 7.51 3.01
N GLU A 369 -10.32 8.10 4.20
CA GLU A 369 -9.86 9.47 4.45
C GLU A 369 -8.97 9.56 5.70
N PHE A 370 -7.95 10.41 5.63
CA PHE A 370 -7.17 10.87 6.78
C PHE A 370 -7.00 12.39 6.75
N LEU A 371 -6.83 12.98 7.92
CA LEU A 371 -6.62 14.42 8.12
C LEU A 371 -5.20 14.64 8.64
N MET A 372 -4.50 15.60 8.06
CA MET A 372 -3.28 16.19 8.62
C MET A 372 -3.66 17.54 9.22
N ILE A 373 -3.54 17.66 10.53
CA ILE A 373 -4.04 18.77 11.33
C ILE A 373 -2.85 19.44 11.99
N ASP A 374 -2.84 20.76 12.04
CA ASP A 374 -1.83 21.51 12.78
C ASP A 374 -1.82 21.12 14.26
N SER A 375 -0.66 21.16 14.92
CA SER A 375 -0.51 20.83 16.34
C SER A 375 -1.42 21.64 17.26
N GLN A 376 -1.79 22.86 16.85
CA GLN A 376 -2.74 23.75 17.51
C GLN A 376 -4.21 23.44 17.19
N ILE A 377 -4.52 22.31 16.54
CA ILE A 377 -5.87 21.83 16.18
C ILE A 377 -6.74 22.88 15.45
N GLY A 378 -6.10 23.71 14.62
CA GLY A 378 -6.73 24.80 13.87
C GLY A 378 -7.09 24.41 12.43
N ASN A 379 -6.10 24.47 11.54
CA ASN A 379 -6.26 24.12 10.13
C ASN A 379 -5.97 22.64 9.89
N HIS A 380 -6.48 22.13 8.77
CA HIS A 380 -6.20 20.78 8.32
C HIS A 380 -6.19 20.68 6.81
N THR A 381 -5.54 19.64 6.31
CA THR A 381 -5.64 19.15 4.94
C THR A 381 -6.07 17.70 4.96
N SER A 382 -6.84 17.25 3.98
CA SER A 382 -7.26 15.86 3.86
C SER A 382 -6.45 15.10 2.80
N GLY A 383 -6.28 13.81 3.04
CA GLY A 383 -5.74 12.85 2.10
C GLY A 383 -6.62 11.60 2.06
N HIS A 384 -6.43 10.79 1.03
CA HIS A 384 -7.21 9.58 0.86
C HIS A 384 -6.35 8.32 0.96
N THR A 385 -6.88 7.29 1.59
CA THR A 385 -6.30 5.95 1.47
C THR A 385 -6.70 5.35 0.12
N ILE A 386 -5.97 4.33 -0.32
CA ILE A 386 -6.12 3.73 -1.67
C ILE A 386 -7.44 2.98 -1.86
N ASP A 387 -8.18 2.74 -0.76
CA ASP A 387 -9.51 2.16 -0.80
C ASP A 387 -10.52 3.11 -1.49
N THR A 388 -11.64 2.54 -1.94
CA THR A 388 -12.70 3.29 -2.67
C THR A 388 -13.89 3.70 -1.82
N THR A 389 -13.92 3.37 -0.52
CA THR A 389 -15.05 3.62 0.39
C THR A 389 -15.06 5.07 0.86
N THR A 390 -15.69 5.97 0.11
CA THR A 390 -15.80 7.41 0.46
C THR A 390 -16.84 7.72 1.53
N ARG A 391 -17.89 6.90 1.61
CA ARG A 391 -18.97 7.03 2.60
C ARG A 391 -18.91 5.88 3.60
N ALA A 392 -18.94 6.23 4.88
CA ALA A 392 -18.98 5.26 5.96
C ALA A 392 -20.27 4.41 5.88
N GLN A 393 -20.11 3.10 5.67
CA GLN A 393 -21.22 2.14 5.60
C GLN A 393 -21.64 1.69 7.00
N VAL A 394 -22.10 2.64 7.81
CA VAL A 394 -22.50 2.43 9.19
C VAL A 394 -24.03 2.39 9.28
N SER A 395 -24.56 1.32 9.85
CA SER A 395 -25.99 1.19 10.15
C SER A 395 -26.20 1.31 11.65
N VAL A 396 -26.98 2.29 12.10
CA VAL A 396 -27.28 2.54 13.52
C VAL A 396 -28.74 2.24 13.85
N ALA A 397 -28.99 1.74 15.06
CA ALA A 397 -30.29 1.59 15.67
C ALA A 397 -30.33 2.34 17.01
N ARG A 398 -31.49 2.92 17.33
CA ARG A 398 -31.71 3.64 18.58
C ARG A 398 -32.60 2.81 19.51
N ILE A 399 -32.12 2.56 20.71
CA ILE A 399 -32.88 1.90 21.78
C ILE A 399 -33.54 3.00 22.61
N GLU A 400 -34.79 3.35 22.29
CA GLU A 400 -35.49 4.49 22.92
C GLU A 400 -35.61 4.34 24.43
N SER A 401 -35.84 3.12 24.93
CA SER A 401 -35.96 2.84 26.38
C SER A 401 -34.70 3.18 27.17
N LYS A 402 -33.52 3.14 26.53
CA LYS A 402 -32.22 3.44 27.16
C LYS A 402 -31.60 4.75 26.65
N LYS A 403 -32.21 5.40 25.64
CA LYS A 403 -31.65 6.54 24.89
C LYS A 403 -30.22 6.28 24.39
N VAL A 404 -29.94 5.03 23.98
CA VAL A 404 -28.62 4.61 23.48
C VAL A 404 -28.71 4.34 21.98
N THR A 405 -27.72 4.83 21.23
CA THR A 405 -27.49 4.47 19.83
C THR A 405 -26.48 3.34 19.76
N THR A 406 -26.80 2.28 19.02
CA THR A 406 -25.93 1.12 18.80
C THR A 406 -25.84 0.81 17.31
N LEU A 407 -24.84 0.03 16.92
CA LEU A 407 -24.76 -0.54 15.58
C LEU A 407 -25.87 -1.58 15.39
N SER A 408 -26.58 -1.52 14.26
CA SER A 408 -27.55 -2.55 13.85
C SER A 408 -26.91 -3.66 13.03
N LYS A 409 -25.72 -3.41 12.46
CA LYS A 409 -24.86 -4.39 11.79
C LYS A 409 -23.40 -3.98 11.96
N GLN A 410 -22.49 -4.96 11.98
CA GLN A 410 -21.05 -4.67 11.99
C GLN A 410 -20.64 -3.89 10.72
N PRO A 411 -20.11 -2.67 10.86
CA PRO A 411 -19.69 -1.85 9.73
C PRO A 411 -18.43 -2.41 9.08
N LYS A 412 -18.29 -2.13 7.78
CA LYS A 412 -17.11 -2.52 7.01
C LYS A 412 -15.94 -1.62 7.40
N LEU A 413 -14.94 -2.20 8.08
CA LEU A 413 -13.71 -1.49 8.43
C LEU A 413 -12.88 -1.25 7.17
N VAL A 414 -12.30 -0.05 7.05
CA VAL A 414 -11.44 0.36 5.94
C VAL A 414 -10.00 0.47 6.44
N ASN A 415 -9.78 1.23 7.52
CA ASN A 415 -8.47 1.46 8.11
C ASN A 415 -8.47 0.93 9.55
N LYS A 416 -7.65 -0.10 9.84
CA LYS A 416 -7.68 -0.83 11.13
C LYS A 416 -6.77 -0.22 12.18
N LEU A 417 -5.49 -0.04 11.84
CA LEU A 417 -4.45 0.47 12.72
C LEU A 417 -3.59 1.43 11.91
N THR A 418 -2.98 2.42 12.56
CA THR A 418 -2.10 3.38 11.88
C THR A 418 -0.85 3.69 12.69
N ALA A 419 0.22 4.03 11.99
CA ALA A 419 1.45 4.58 12.54
C ALA A 419 2.01 5.64 11.59
N SER A 420 2.84 6.55 12.09
CA SER A 420 3.48 7.58 11.26
C SER A 420 4.92 7.82 11.71
N PHE A 421 5.80 8.07 10.75
CA PHE A 421 7.17 8.49 11.02
C PHE A 421 7.76 9.25 9.82
N GLY A 422 8.42 10.38 10.09
CA GLY A 422 8.93 11.24 9.02
C GLY A 422 7.79 11.71 8.12
N ASN A 423 7.97 11.57 6.81
CA ASN A 423 6.97 11.98 5.81
C ASN A 423 5.90 10.90 5.54
N TYR A 424 5.87 9.80 6.29
CA TYR A 424 5.05 8.65 5.93
C TYR A 424 3.95 8.34 6.94
N LEU A 425 2.79 7.96 6.40
CA LEU A 425 1.69 7.32 7.13
C LEU A 425 1.59 5.86 6.71
N PHE A 426 1.49 4.98 7.69
CA PHE A 426 1.37 3.54 7.55
C PHE A 426 -0.02 3.14 8.02
N VAL A 427 -0.79 2.48 7.17
CA VAL A 427 -2.18 2.11 7.44
C VAL A 427 -2.34 0.61 7.28
N ASN A 428 -2.74 -0.08 8.34
CA ASN A 428 -3.19 -1.46 8.24
C ASN A 428 -4.57 -1.49 7.58
N ALA A 429 -4.61 -1.89 6.32
CA ALA A 429 -5.84 -1.93 5.54
C ALA A 429 -6.71 -3.11 5.95
N ALA A 430 -8.02 -2.87 6.01
CA ALA A 430 -9.02 -3.87 6.39
C ALA A 430 -9.74 -4.50 5.18
N LEU A 431 -9.30 -4.20 3.95
CA LEU A 431 -9.92 -4.61 2.70
C LEU A 431 -8.92 -5.22 1.72
N ILE A 432 -9.35 -6.27 1.02
CA ILE A 432 -8.59 -6.98 -0.02
C ILE A 432 -8.59 -6.18 -1.33
N GLY A 433 -7.41 -5.97 -1.91
CA GLY A 433 -7.22 -5.25 -3.16
C GLY A 433 -7.73 -6.06 -4.36
N LYS A 434 -7.89 -5.38 -5.51
CA LYS A 434 -8.53 -5.96 -6.70
C LYS A 434 -7.84 -7.20 -7.29
N TYR A 435 -6.52 -7.30 -7.13
CA TYR A 435 -5.68 -8.36 -7.71
C TYR A 435 -4.85 -9.11 -6.66
N GLU A 436 -5.39 -9.18 -5.44
CA GLU A 436 -4.70 -9.81 -4.32
C GLU A 436 -5.19 -11.24 -4.06
N PRO A 437 -4.26 -12.17 -3.80
CA PRO A 437 -4.63 -13.53 -3.44
C PRO A 437 -5.23 -13.59 -2.03
N GLU A 438 -6.41 -14.19 -1.88
CA GLU A 438 -7.10 -14.35 -0.59
C GLU A 438 -6.27 -15.10 0.47
N ILE A 439 -5.34 -15.95 0.04
CA ILE A 439 -4.44 -16.69 0.95
C ILE A 439 -3.58 -15.72 1.76
N MET A 440 -3.07 -14.66 1.13
CA MET A 440 -2.26 -13.65 1.81
C MET A 440 -3.06 -12.89 2.86
N TRP A 441 -4.33 -12.62 2.59
CA TRP A 441 -5.25 -11.98 3.53
C TRP A 441 -5.43 -12.78 4.84
N LYS A 442 -5.39 -14.11 4.76
CA LYS A 442 -5.49 -15.00 5.94
C LYS A 442 -4.15 -15.13 6.68
N GLN A 443 -3.03 -14.87 6.02
CA GLN A 443 -1.69 -15.12 6.54
C GLN A 443 -0.96 -13.86 7.03
N ALA A 444 -1.38 -12.67 6.60
CA ALA A 444 -0.70 -11.42 6.94
C ALA A 444 -1.66 -10.23 7.04
N SER A 445 -1.24 -9.23 7.81
CA SER A 445 -1.83 -7.88 7.77
C SER A 445 -1.16 -7.07 6.67
N ILE A 446 -1.94 -6.31 5.90
CA ILE A 446 -1.43 -5.49 4.79
C ILE A 446 -1.24 -4.06 5.27
N ILE A 447 -0.02 -3.52 5.13
CA ILE A 447 0.32 -2.15 5.50
C ILE A 447 0.48 -1.34 4.22
N ASP A 448 -0.42 -0.37 4.02
CA ASP A 448 -0.36 0.63 2.96
C ASP A 448 0.44 1.84 3.45
N VAL A 449 1.39 2.30 2.65
CA VAL A 449 2.29 3.41 2.96
C VAL A 449 1.97 4.60 2.07
N TYR A 450 1.80 5.77 2.68
CA TYR A 450 1.47 7.03 2.02
C TYR A 450 2.54 8.07 2.32
N ASP A 451 2.94 8.83 1.30
CA ASP A 451 3.75 10.04 1.47
C ASP A 451 2.81 11.20 1.83
N LEU A 452 2.94 11.71 3.05
CA LEU A 452 2.14 12.79 3.60
C LEU A 452 2.44 14.14 2.95
N SER A 453 3.67 14.35 2.47
CA SER A 453 4.06 15.61 1.82
C SER A 453 3.52 15.70 0.40
N ALA A 454 3.59 14.59 -0.34
CA ALA A 454 3.06 14.50 -1.70
C ALA A 454 1.55 14.17 -1.74
N ASN A 455 0.97 13.71 -0.63
CA ASN A 455 -0.39 13.18 -0.54
C ASN A 455 -0.65 12.04 -1.55
N THR A 456 0.33 11.13 -1.69
CA THR A 456 0.28 10.03 -2.65
C THR A 456 0.51 8.67 -1.97
N TYR A 457 -0.02 7.63 -2.59
CA TYR A 457 0.31 6.26 -2.23
C TYR A 457 1.74 5.93 -2.66
N ALA A 458 2.52 5.32 -1.78
CA ALA A 458 3.90 4.92 -2.07
C ALA A 458 3.99 3.43 -2.43
N PHE A 459 3.68 2.55 -1.49
CA PHE A 459 3.74 1.09 -1.67
C PHE A 459 2.98 0.38 -0.54
N SER A 460 2.90 -0.95 -0.62
CA SER A 460 2.35 -1.80 0.45
C SER A 460 3.27 -2.95 0.79
N PHE A 461 3.15 -3.46 2.02
CA PHE A 461 3.88 -4.64 2.46
C PHE A 461 3.09 -5.49 3.44
N TYR A 462 3.53 -6.73 3.64
CA TYR A 462 2.91 -7.68 4.53
C TYR A 462 3.60 -7.71 5.89
N VAL A 463 2.82 -7.73 6.96
CA VAL A 463 3.25 -8.14 8.30
C VAL A 463 2.59 -9.47 8.60
N TYR A 464 3.38 -10.54 8.55
CA TYR A 464 2.88 -11.91 8.69
C TYR A 464 2.34 -12.20 10.09
N ASN A 465 1.25 -12.96 10.13
CA ASN A 465 0.64 -13.47 11.35
C ASN A 465 1.63 -14.42 12.05
N ILE A 466 1.66 -14.40 13.38
CA ILE A 466 2.53 -15.26 14.20
C ILE A 466 1.64 -16.18 15.02
N ALA A 467 1.85 -17.50 14.90
CA ALA A 467 1.02 -18.51 15.56
C ALA A 467 -0.49 -18.31 15.31
N GLY A 468 -0.86 -17.96 14.06
CA GLY A 468 -2.25 -17.70 13.67
C GLY A 468 -2.86 -16.41 14.23
N ARG A 469 -2.09 -15.58 14.95
CA ARG A 469 -2.54 -14.30 15.49
C ARG A 469 -2.20 -13.15 14.55
N THR A 470 -3.23 -12.37 14.21
CA THR A 470 -3.09 -11.10 13.49
C THR A 470 -2.37 -10.06 14.32
N MET A 471 -1.90 -9.00 13.66
CA MET A 471 -1.28 -7.87 14.34
C MET A 471 -2.31 -7.11 15.19
N ASP A 472 -1.97 -6.90 16.46
CA ASP A 472 -2.79 -6.20 17.46
C ASP A 472 -2.45 -4.72 17.52
N GLU A 473 -1.15 -4.39 17.51
CA GLU A 473 -0.63 -3.02 17.53
C GLU A 473 0.68 -2.95 16.74
N PHE A 474 0.99 -1.79 16.16
CA PHE A 474 2.29 -1.54 15.56
C PHE A 474 2.68 -0.07 15.63
N VAL A 475 3.98 0.20 15.59
CA VAL A 475 4.56 1.53 15.42
C VAL A 475 5.72 1.46 14.43
N VAL A 476 6.07 2.61 13.87
CA VAL A 476 7.25 2.75 13.01
C VAL A 476 8.23 3.71 13.67
N LEU A 477 9.49 3.29 13.71
CA LEU A 477 10.65 4.05 14.17
C LEU A 477 11.65 4.13 13.05
N ASN A 478 11.68 5.25 12.33
CA ASN A 478 12.59 5.42 11.20
C ASN A 478 12.46 4.24 10.22
N ASP A 479 13.53 3.47 10.04
CA ASP A 479 13.59 2.28 9.20
C ASP A 479 13.15 0.99 9.92
N ARG A 480 12.39 1.04 11.01
CA ARG A 480 11.98 -0.15 11.77
C ARG A 480 10.48 -0.17 12.01
N ILE A 481 9.87 -1.32 11.76
CA ILE A 481 8.51 -1.62 12.21
C ILE A 481 8.58 -2.46 13.48
N VAL A 482 7.84 -2.04 14.49
CA VAL A 482 7.66 -2.78 15.74
C VAL A 482 6.21 -3.23 15.80
N SER A 483 5.96 -4.53 15.85
CA SER A 483 4.62 -5.10 15.89
C SER A 483 4.40 -6.00 17.10
N LEU A 484 3.18 -5.97 17.63
CA LEU A 484 2.68 -6.92 18.61
C LEU A 484 1.67 -7.87 17.95
N ASN A 485 1.91 -9.17 18.09
CA ASN A 485 1.02 -10.25 17.66
C ASN A 485 0.78 -11.17 18.87
N GLY A 486 -0.24 -10.86 19.65
CA GLY A 486 -0.53 -11.46 20.95
C GLY A 486 0.63 -11.29 21.93
N ARG A 487 1.39 -12.37 22.13
CA ARG A 487 2.58 -12.39 22.99
C ARG A 487 3.88 -12.11 22.24
N SER A 488 3.84 -12.03 20.91
CA SER A 488 5.07 -11.89 20.12
C SER A 488 5.35 -10.42 19.87
N LEU A 489 6.48 -9.92 20.36
CA LEU A 489 7.02 -8.61 20.00
C LEU A 489 8.03 -8.81 18.89
N THR A 490 7.76 -8.22 17.72
CA THR A 490 8.61 -8.37 16.55
C THR A 490 9.15 -7.01 16.11
N ILE A 491 10.43 -6.97 15.74
CA ILE A 491 11.05 -5.84 15.04
C ILE A 491 11.53 -6.32 13.68
N GLU A 492 11.10 -5.64 12.63
CA GLU A 492 11.60 -5.83 11.27
C GLU A 492 12.15 -4.49 10.75
N LYS A 493 13.14 -4.54 9.88
CA LYS A 493 13.76 -3.35 9.30
C LYS A 493 13.22 -3.12 7.89
N LEU A 494 12.73 -1.92 7.62
CA LEU A 494 12.26 -1.47 6.31
C LEU A 494 13.46 -1.21 5.38
N GLN A 495 13.37 -1.67 4.14
CA GLN A 495 14.39 -1.41 3.12
C GLN A 495 14.32 0.03 2.61
N THR A 496 15.47 0.69 2.52
CA THR A 496 15.56 2.13 2.17
C THR A 496 15.36 2.44 0.69
N ASN A 497 15.33 1.42 -0.18
CA ASN A 497 15.12 1.61 -1.61
C ASN A 497 13.70 2.09 -1.94
N TYR A 498 12.74 1.84 -1.04
CA TYR A 498 11.33 2.20 -1.22
C TYR A 498 10.82 3.23 -0.21
N TYR A 499 11.60 3.45 0.85
CA TYR A 499 11.28 4.30 1.99
C TYR A 499 12.50 5.16 2.29
N LYS A 500 12.33 6.49 2.35
CA LYS A 500 13.42 7.39 2.77
C LYS A 500 13.38 7.55 4.29
N PRO A 501 14.35 7.01 5.05
CA PRO A 501 14.40 7.23 6.48
C PRO A 501 14.52 8.71 6.79
N PHE A 502 13.89 9.13 7.88
CA PHE A 502 14.00 10.52 8.31
C PHE A 502 15.43 10.76 8.78
N THR A 503 16.10 11.69 8.11
CA THR A 503 17.37 12.25 8.54
C THR A 503 17.06 13.63 9.07
N ALA A 504 17.24 13.84 10.38
CA ALA A 504 17.16 15.19 10.92
C ALA A 504 18.20 16.04 10.19
N SER A 505 17.77 17.12 9.53
CA SER A 505 18.70 18.14 9.04
C SER A 505 19.51 18.60 10.25
N ARG A 506 20.83 18.39 10.21
CA ARG A 506 21.75 18.79 11.26
C ARG A 506 21.70 20.30 11.50
#